data_AF-A0A2D5AQY9-F1
#
_entry.id   AF-A0A2D5AQY9-F1
#
_cell.length_a   1.000
_cell.length_b   1.000
_cell.length_c   1.000
_cell.angle_alpha   90.00
_cell.angle_beta   90.00
_cell.angle_gamma   90.00
#
_symmetry.space_group_name_H-M   'P 1'
#
loop_
_entity.id
_entity.type
_entity.pdbx_description
1 polymer ?
#
loop_
_entity_poly.entity_id
_entity_poly.type
_entity_poly.pdbx_seq_one_letter_code
_entity_poly.pdbx_strand_id
1 'polypeptide(L)'
;MKLKELFYLLGLKQKTKTYGHRVDRFQLEKDGEVEFANWEHPHCAPKSVTQEEIDALREFLKPGDSAIDIGAHIGDTTVPIALAV
;
A
#
# COMPACT_ATOMS: atom_id res chain seq x y z
N MET A 1 -26.68 -1.16 -22.13
CA MET A 1 -26.30 -2.16 -21.12
C MET A 1 -25.29 -3.14 -21.75
N LYS A 2 -24.16 -3.45 -21.11
CA LYS A 2 -23.16 -4.38 -21.68
C LYS A 2 -23.69 -5.83 -21.58
N LEU A 3 -23.43 -6.68 -22.58
CA LEU A 3 -23.95 -8.06 -22.63
C LEU A 3 -23.65 -8.90 -21.37
N LYS A 4 -22.47 -8.69 -20.76
CA LYS A 4 -22.06 -9.34 -19.50
C LYS A 4 -23.00 -9.06 -18.31
N GLU A 5 -23.66 -7.90 -18.30
CA GLU A 5 -24.55 -7.49 -17.22
C GLU A 5 -25.87 -8.28 -17.24
N LEU A 6 -26.28 -8.77 -18.41
CA LEU A 6 -27.47 -9.63 -18.54
C LEU A 6 -27.24 -10.99 -17.84
N PHE A 7 -26.03 -11.54 -17.93
CA PHE A 7 -25.66 -12.76 -17.20
C PHE A 7 -25.61 -12.54 -15.68
N TYR A 8 -25.24 -11.34 -15.23
CA TYR A 8 -25.28 -11.00 -13.80
C TYR A 8 -26.70 -10.97 -13.24
N LEU A 9 -27.68 -10.54 -14.03
CA LEU A 9 -29.11 -10.57 -13.67
C LEU A 9 -29.64 -12.01 -13.55
N LEU A 10 -29.07 -12.94 -14.32
CA LEU A 10 -29.34 -14.38 -14.23
C LEU A 10 -28.55 -15.08 -13.11
N GLY A 11 -27.85 -14.32 -12.25
CA GLY A 11 -27.08 -14.86 -11.12
C GLY A 11 -25.68 -15.36 -11.45
N LEU A 12 -25.26 -15.33 -12.72
CA LEU A 12 -23.93 -15.73 -13.18
C LEU A 12 -22.93 -14.59 -12.97
N LYS A 13 -22.61 -14.27 -11.71
CA LYS A 13 -21.65 -13.23 -11.35
C LYS A 13 -20.24 -13.79 -11.23
N GLN A 14 -19.25 -12.99 -11.65
CA GLN A 14 -17.85 -13.33 -11.44
C GLN A 14 -17.57 -13.42 -9.94
N LYS A 15 -16.91 -14.49 -9.50
CA LYS A 15 -16.48 -14.62 -8.10
C LYS A 15 -15.45 -13.53 -7.77
N THR A 16 -15.51 -13.03 -6.54
CA THR A 16 -14.47 -12.15 -5.98
C THR A 16 -13.13 -12.88 -6.07
N LYS A 17 -12.12 -12.18 -6.58
CA LYS A 17 -10.74 -12.68 -6.60
C LYS A 17 -10.01 -12.10 -5.41
N THR A 18 -9.27 -12.94 -4.70
CA THR A 18 -8.34 -12.53 -3.65
C THR A 18 -6.92 -12.75 -4.15
N TYR A 19 -6.02 -11.86 -3.76
CA TYR A 19 -4.61 -11.93 -4.13
C TYR A 19 -3.77 -11.95 -2.85
N GLY A 20 -2.68 -12.70 -2.86
CA GLY A 20 -1.76 -12.80 -1.75
C GLY A 20 -0.92 -11.53 -1.57
N HIS A 21 0.07 -11.64 -0.70
CA HIS A 21 1.12 -10.65 -0.56
C HIS A 21 2.46 -11.38 -0.41
N ARG A 22 3.54 -10.72 -0.80
CA ARG A 22 4.89 -11.12 -0.42
C ARG A 22 5.48 -10.07 0.50
N VAL A 23 6.34 -10.48 1.42
CA VAL A 23 7.06 -9.55 2.30
C VAL A 23 8.42 -9.25 1.69
N ASP A 24 8.62 -8.01 1.28
CA ASP A 24 9.91 -7.50 0.83
C ASP A 24 10.61 -6.81 2.01
N ARG A 25 11.94 -6.94 2.11
CA ARG A 25 12.76 -6.37 3.19
C ARG A 25 13.67 -5.29 2.62
N PHE A 26 13.71 -4.14 3.29
CA PHE A 26 14.52 -2.98 2.91
C PHE A 26 15.43 -2.61 4.07
N GLN A 27 16.74 -2.56 3.82
CA GLN A 27 17.69 -2.06 4.81
C GLN A 27 17.84 -0.56 4.61
N LEU A 28 17.37 0.22 5.58
CA LEU A 28 17.43 1.68 5.59
C LEU A 28 18.56 2.16 6.51
N GLU A 29 19.16 3.30 6.17
CA GLU A 29 20.35 3.81 6.85
C GLU A 29 20.08 4.24 8.30
N LYS A 30 18.92 4.86 8.55
CA LYS A 30 18.52 5.39 9.87
C LYS A 30 17.49 4.51 10.56
N ASP A 31 16.66 3.83 9.77
CA ASP A 31 15.46 3.13 10.22
C ASP A 31 15.65 1.61 10.36
N GLY A 32 16.81 1.09 9.96
CA GLY A 32 17.11 -0.33 10.07
C GLY A 32 16.37 -1.16 9.03
N GLU A 33 16.07 -2.42 9.36
CA GLU A 33 15.32 -3.30 8.48
C GLU A 33 13.82 -2.96 8.55
N VAL A 34 13.22 -2.70 7.40
CA VAL A 34 11.79 -2.50 7.23
C VAL A 34 11.22 -3.62 6.38
N GLU A 35 10.17 -4.25 6.89
CA GLU A 35 9.38 -5.23 6.15
C GLU A 35 8.13 -4.57 5.56
N PHE A 36 7.87 -4.81 4.27
CA PHE A 36 6.68 -4.30 3.60
C PHE A 36 5.94 -5.43 2.88
N ALA A 37 4.64 -5.54 3.14
CA ALA A 37 3.77 -6.52 2.49
C ALA A 37 3.29 -6.01 1.12
N ASN A 38 4.03 -6.35 0.07
CA ASN A 38 3.68 -6.03 -1.30
C ASN A 38 2.50 -6.88 -1.79
N TRP A 39 1.39 -6.21 -2.13
CA TRP A 39 0.19 -6.87 -2.63
C TRP A 39 0.43 -7.46 -4.03
N GLU A 40 0.13 -8.75 -4.21
CA GLU A 40 0.36 -9.47 -5.48
C GLU A 40 -0.76 -9.28 -6.51
N HIS A 41 -1.52 -8.20 -6.38
CA HIS A 41 -2.56 -7.87 -7.35
C HIS A 41 -1.90 -7.48 -8.70
N PRO A 42 -2.35 -8.02 -9.85
CA PRO A 42 -1.70 -7.81 -11.15
C PRO A 42 -1.72 -6.35 -11.64
N HIS A 43 -2.57 -5.50 -11.03
CA HIS A 43 -2.64 -4.08 -11.32
C HIS A 43 -2.05 -3.20 -10.21
N CYS A 44 -1.39 -3.80 -9.21
CA CYS A 44 -0.61 -3.08 -8.22
C CYS A 44 0.87 -3.36 -8.48
N ALA A 45 1.63 -2.33 -8.88
CA ALA A 45 3.07 -2.47 -8.98
C ALA A 45 3.68 -2.64 -7.58
N PRO A 46 4.75 -3.45 -7.43
CA PRO A 46 5.57 -3.47 -6.24
C PRO A 46 5.99 -2.08 -5.78
N LYS A 47 6.01 -1.88 -4.47
CA LYS A 47 6.48 -0.67 -3.81
C LYS A 47 7.81 -0.95 -3.12
N SER A 48 8.66 0.06 -3.10
CA SER A 48 9.88 0.10 -2.31
C SER A 48 9.69 1.10 -1.17
N VAL A 49 10.22 0.77 0.00
CA VAL A 49 10.37 1.76 1.08
C VAL A 49 11.80 2.30 1.01
N THR A 50 11.98 3.62 1.04
CA THR A 50 13.32 4.24 0.93
C THR A 50 13.61 5.18 2.09
N GLN A 51 14.90 5.49 2.31
CA GLN A 51 15.29 6.43 3.36
C GLN A 51 14.87 7.85 3.00
N GLU A 52 14.96 8.21 1.72
CA GLU A 52 14.70 9.56 1.24
C GLU A 52 13.24 9.97 1.42
N GLU A 53 12.27 9.07 1.21
CA GLU A 53 10.85 9.39 1.40
C GLU A 53 10.51 9.61 2.87
N ILE A 54 11.10 8.82 3.78
CA ILE A 54 10.88 8.96 5.23
C ILE A 54 11.52 10.25 5.72
N ASP A 55 12.73 10.56 5.24
CA ASP A 55 13.41 11.80 5.58
C ASP A 55 12.65 13.04 5.09
N ALA A 56 12.07 13.00 3.90
CA ALA A 56 11.22 14.08 3.41
C ALA A 56 9.97 14.27 4.31
N LEU A 57 9.38 13.18 4.80
CA LEU A 57 8.24 13.26 5.73
C LEU A 57 8.64 13.81 7.10
N ARG A 58 9.85 13.55 7.58
CA ARG A 58 10.40 14.11 8.84
C ARG A 58 10.59 15.62 8.79
N GLU A 59 10.69 16.23 7.61
CA GLU A 59 10.70 17.70 7.49
C GLU A 59 9.36 18.32 7.89
N PHE A 60 8.27 17.55 7.80
CA PHE A 60 6.90 18.00 8.08
C PHE A 60 6.32 17.42 9.38
N LEU A 61 6.61 16.15 9.70
CA LEU A 61 6.04 15.42 10.82
C LEU A 61 6.97 15.42 12.04
N LYS A 62 6.37 15.50 13.23
CA LYS A 62 7.06 15.40 14.53
C LYS A 62 6.36 14.42 15.46
N PRO A 63 7.08 13.86 16.45
CA PRO A 63 6.45 13.05 17.49
C PRO A 63 5.27 13.78 18.15
N GLY A 64 4.10 13.15 18.15
CA GLY A 64 2.86 13.70 18.68
C GLY A 64 1.93 14.34 17.63
N ASP A 65 2.40 14.53 16.39
CA ASP A 65 1.54 14.97 15.29
C ASP A 65 0.55 13.87 14.89
N SER A 66 -0.58 14.27 14.30
CA SER A 66 -1.56 13.37 13.71
C SER A 66 -1.53 13.49 12.19
N ALA A 67 -1.21 12.39 11.50
CA ALA A 67 -1.20 12.30 10.05
C ALA A 67 -2.34 11.41 9.55
N ILE A 68 -2.98 11.80 8.44
CA ILE A 68 -4.06 11.04 7.81
C ILE A 68 -3.69 10.81 6.34
N ASP A 69 -3.52 9.54 5.97
CA ASP A 69 -3.31 9.12 4.59
C ASP A 69 -4.67 8.99 3.86
N ILE A 70 -4.95 9.92 2.94
CA ILE A 70 -6.18 9.92 2.14
C ILE A 70 -5.86 9.32 0.78
N GLY A 71 -6.29 8.08 0.57
CA GLY A 71 -6.01 7.33 -0.66
C GLY A 71 -5.27 6.01 -0.44
N ALA A 72 -5.11 5.59 0.82
CA ALA A 72 -4.45 4.35 1.23
C ALA A 72 -4.86 3.15 0.37
N HIS A 73 -4.01 2.80 -0.59
CA HIS A 73 -4.22 1.66 -1.47
C HIS A 73 -3.67 0.39 -0.82
N ILE A 74 -2.37 0.39 -0.53
CA ILE A 74 -1.66 -0.73 0.12
C ILE A 74 -0.77 -0.27 1.28
N GLY A 75 -0.99 0.95 1.78
CA GLY A 75 -0.17 1.53 2.85
C GLY A 75 1.19 2.04 2.38
N ASP A 76 1.37 2.29 1.09
CA ASP A 76 2.62 2.77 0.50
C ASP A 76 3.00 4.20 0.93
N THR A 77 2.05 4.97 1.46
CA THR A 77 2.33 6.26 2.11
C THR A 77 2.18 6.18 3.64
N THR A 78 1.21 5.39 4.13
CA THR A 78 1.01 5.17 5.57
C THR A 78 2.25 4.60 6.28
N VAL A 79 2.95 3.63 5.68
CA VAL A 79 4.16 3.04 6.30
C VAL A 79 5.29 4.06 6.42
N PRO A 80 5.68 4.80 5.35
CA PRO A 80 6.63 5.91 5.49
C PRO A 80 6.24 6.97 6.51
N ILE A 81 4.96 7.33 6.60
CA ILE A 81 4.44 8.27 7.63
C ILE A 81 4.70 7.73 9.03
N ALA A 82 4.43 6.46 9.28
CA ALA A 82 4.62 5.84 10.59
C ALA A 82 6.10 5.76 11.00
N LEU A 83 7.01 5.59 10.03
CA LEU A 83 8.46 5.55 10.28
C LEU A 83 9.07 6.95 10.48
N ALA A 84 8.37 8.01 10.09
CA ALA A 84 8.85 9.37 10.19
C ALA A 84 8.75 9.97 11.61
N VAL A 85 8.07 9.32 12.56
CA VAL A 85 7.77 9.87 13.91
C VAL A 85 8.10 8.95 15.07
#